data_AF-A0A150UAM1-F1
#
_entry.id   AF-A0A150UAM1-F1
#
_cell.length_a   1.000
_cell.length_b   1.000
_cell.length_c   1.000
_cell.angle_alpha   90.00
_cell.angle_beta   90.00
_cell.angle_gamma   90.00
#
_symmetry.space_group_name_H-M   'P 1'
#
loop_
_entity.id
_entity.type
_entity.pdbx_description
1 polymer ?
#
loop_
_entity_poly.entity_id
_entity_poly.type
_entity_poly.pdbx_seq_one_letter_code
_entity_poly.pdbx_strand_id
1 'polypeptide(L)'
;MAPRLKLRDIAFFERPVQFARPFRFGAITINATPQLFVRVEIEVEGRGVAVGAGAELLVPKWFDKRPERSPAQTVDGLRRSLEIARELYLASTGYQTAFGLHASCIAAQVVACAKENIPPLAAAYGPAEIDKAILDALLRGVGASFFNGMAANVAGIDARLSTDLSESDIGMFLSGRVPQARVAIRHTVGLDDVVEGAGGVADPSENAGARYFKLKLSGDPAADAARLTRIGEEFDTLGHQYKVTLDANEQYADLAALQALMERLDRDTALRPIAARLLYVEQPMPRDITRQSPLGALAACGFIVDEADDSYDAFPVARALGYRGISSKSCKGLYKSIVNATRAAKWSGEGEQFFVSGEDLTCQAGLAVQQDLALGAFIGATHAERNGHHYVDGFGETPLAEAQAFATAHPDLYADAGQGIRLSVHDGDLLTGSLHAAGFATSVHPDWSALSPLEQPKSPREHLA
;
A
#
# COMPACT_ATOMS: atom_id res chain seq x y z
N MET A 1 -25.04 -15.69 -5.19
CA MET A 1 -23.83 -16.53 -5.25
C MET A 1 -22.75 -15.73 -5.98
N ALA A 2 -21.51 -15.73 -5.49
CA ALA A 2 -20.42 -14.99 -6.12
C ALA A 2 -20.13 -15.56 -7.53
N PRO A 3 -19.89 -14.70 -8.54
CA PRO A 3 -19.46 -15.14 -9.86
C PRO A 3 -18.23 -16.03 -9.81
N ARG A 4 -18.18 -17.02 -10.68
CA ARG A 4 -17.01 -17.87 -10.87
C ARG A 4 -16.31 -17.52 -12.17
N LEU A 5 -15.00 -17.67 -12.18
CA LEU A 5 -14.13 -17.40 -13.30
C LEU A 5 -13.16 -18.54 -13.52
N LYS A 6 -12.68 -18.67 -14.75
CA LYS A 6 -11.55 -19.50 -15.14
C LYS A 6 -10.45 -18.59 -15.67
N LEU A 7 -9.24 -18.74 -15.16
CA LEU A 7 -8.09 -17.99 -15.63
C LEU A 7 -7.66 -18.50 -17.02
N ARG A 8 -7.37 -17.59 -17.95
CA ARG A 8 -6.98 -17.89 -19.34
C ARG A 8 -5.53 -17.53 -19.63
N ASP A 9 -5.14 -16.32 -19.24
CA ASP A 9 -3.77 -15.84 -19.43
C ASP A 9 -3.36 -14.85 -18.33
N ILE A 10 -2.05 -14.81 -18.08
CA ILE A 10 -1.40 -13.77 -17.27
C ILE A 10 -0.17 -13.32 -18.06
N ALA A 11 -0.07 -12.02 -18.32
CA ALA A 11 1.08 -11.37 -18.93
C ALA A 11 1.62 -10.26 -18.02
N PHE A 12 2.94 -10.13 -17.98
CA PHE A 12 3.65 -9.14 -17.16
C PHE A 12 4.49 -8.23 -18.04
N PHE A 13 4.48 -6.94 -17.70
CA PHE A 13 5.19 -5.89 -18.41
C PHE A 13 5.85 -4.93 -17.43
N GLU A 14 6.83 -4.16 -17.89
CA GLU A 14 7.53 -3.16 -17.11
C GLU A 14 7.70 -1.84 -17.86
N ARG A 15 7.75 -0.75 -17.10
CA ARG A 15 8.18 0.58 -17.52
C ARG A 15 9.18 1.12 -16.49
N PRO A 16 10.33 1.68 -16.89
CA PRO A 16 11.21 2.36 -15.95
C PRO A 16 10.52 3.61 -15.38
N VAL A 17 10.69 3.87 -14.08
CA VAL A 17 10.22 5.10 -13.44
C VAL A 17 11.42 5.84 -12.87
N GLN A 18 11.64 7.06 -13.36
CA GLN A 18 12.66 7.97 -12.84
C GLN A 18 12.03 8.90 -11.79
N PHE A 19 12.72 9.09 -10.68
CA PHE A 19 12.24 9.96 -9.62
C PHE A 19 12.73 11.38 -9.89
N ALA A 20 11.82 12.35 -9.85
CA ALA A 20 12.10 13.77 -9.91
C ALA A 20 12.97 14.23 -8.72
N ARG A 21 12.85 13.54 -7.58
CA ARG A 21 13.63 13.80 -6.36
C ARG A 21 14.05 12.46 -5.73
N PRO A 22 15.30 12.31 -5.27
CA PRO A 22 15.70 11.12 -4.53
C PRO A 22 14.80 10.93 -3.30
N PHE A 23 14.33 9.70 -3.07
CA PHE A 23 13.51 9.39 -1.90
C PHE A 23 14.29 8.50 -0.94
N ARG A 24 14.52 8.98 0.29
CA ARG A 24 15.18 8.22 1.35
C ARG A 24 14.19 7.69 2.37
N PHE A 25 14.21 6.37 2.55
CA PHE A 25 13.47 5.67 3.60
C PHE A 25 14.31 4.53 4.19
N GLY A 26 14.22 4.35 5.51
CA GLY A 26 15.11 3.43 6.23
C GLY A 26 16.58 3.68 5.87
N ALA A 27 17.25 2.64 5.37
CA ALA A 27 18.69 2.65 5.08
C ALA A 27 19.06 2.96 3.62
N ILE A 28 18.11 3.26 2.72
CA ILE A 28 18.41 3.45 1.29
C ILE A 28 17.78 4.72 0.70
N THR A 29 18.38 5.19 -0.39
CA THR A 29 17.85 6.27 -1.23
C THR A 29 17.57 5.72 -2.63
N ILE A 30 16.34 5.88 -3.12
CA ILE A 30 15.93 5.48 -4.47
C ILE A 30 15.88 6.69 -5.40
N ASN A 31 16.36 6.48 -6.63
CA ASN A 31 16.33 7.49 -7.71
C ASN A 31 15.54 7.01 -8.93
N ALA A 32 15.36 5.70 -9.04
CA ALA A 32 14.57 5.07 -10.08
C ALA A 32 14.19 3.66 -9.62
N THR A 33 13.09 3.14 -10.16
CA THR A 33 12.74 1.73 -10.06
C THR A 33 11.78 1.34 -11.18
N PRO A 34 11.70 0.07 -11.62
CA PRO A 34 10.68 -0.34 -12.58
C PRO A 34 9.29 -0.34 -11.94
N GLN A 35 8.29 0.02 -12.75
CA GLN A 35 6.88 -0.23 -12.49
C GLN A 35 6.45 -1.48 -13.24
N LEU A 36 5.88 -2.43 -12.52
CA LEU A 36 5.19 -3.61 -13.04
C LEU A 36 3.80 -3.22 -13.56
N PHE A 37 3.40 -3.84 -14.67
CA PHE A 37 2.02 -3.92 -15.13
C PHE A 37 1.64 -5.39 -15.33
N VAL A 38 0.45 -5.75 -14.85
CA VAL A 38 -0.13 -7.09 -15.00
C VAL A 38 -1.35 -6.99 -15.90
N ARG A 39 -1.44 -7.86 -16.90
CA ARG A 39 -2.65 -8.07 -17.70
C ARG A 39 -3.14 -9.49 -17.48
N VAL A 40 -4.42 -9.63 -17.18
CA VAL A 40 -5.07 -10.92 -16.98
C VAL A 40 -6.24 -11.06 -17.92
N GLU A 41 -6.37 -12.24 -18.54
CA GLU A 41 -7.58 -12.66 -19.23
C GLU A 41 -8.28 -13.76 -18.42
N ILE A 42 -9.58 -13.60 -18.18
CA ILE A 42 -10.43 -14.60 -17.54
C ILE A 42 -11.65 -14.90 -18.41
N GLU A 43 -12.22 -16.08 -18.24
CA GLU A 43 -13.59 -16.37 -18.65
C GLU A 43 -14.48 -16.36 -17.41
N VAL A 44 -15.52 -15.52 -17.41
CA VAL A 44 -16.53 -15.47 -16.35
C VAL A 44 -17.67 -16.43 -16.72
N GLU A 45 -18.03 -17.30 -15.77
CA GLU A 45 -19.02 -18.37 -15.98
C GLU A 45 -20.34 -17.78 -16.47
N GLY A 46 -20.75 -18.16 -17.69
CA GLY A 46 -21.98 -17.67 -18.33
C GLY A 46 -21.95 -16.22 -18.83
N ARG A 47 -20.79 -15.54 -18.81
CA ARG A 47 -20.64 -14.13 -19.23
C ARG A 47 -19.52 -13.88 -20.26
N GLY A 48 -18.70 -14.87 -20.54
CA GLY A 48 -17.66 -14.80 -21.57
C GLY A 48 -16.34 -14.25 -21.06
N VAL A 49 -15.50 -13.76 -21.96
CA VAL A 49 -14.13 -13.34 -21.67
C VAL A 49 -14.08 -11.88 -21.20
N ALA A 50 -13.28 -11.61 -20.18
CA ALA A 50 -12.96 -10.28 -19.70
C ALA A 50 -11.46 -10.12 -19.46
N VAL A 51 -10.96 -8.91 -19.67
CA VAL A 51 -9.57 -8.54 -19.45
C VAL A 51 -9.51 -7.54 -18.31
N GLY A 52 -8.51 -7.70 -17.44
CA GLY A 52 -8.24 -6.80 -16.34
C GLY A 52 -6.76 -6.49 -16.20
N ALA A 53 -6.48 -5.43 -15.44
CA ALA A 53 -5.13 -4.93 -15.27
C ALA A 53 -4.81 -4.54 -13.83
N GLY A 54 -3.52 -4.54 -13.50
CA GLY A 54 -2.97 -3.99 -12.26
C GLY A 54 -1.59 -3.39 -12.52
N ALA A 55 -1.12 -2.53 -11.62
CA ALA A 55 0.25 -2.04 -11.64
C ALA A 55 0.78 -1.77 -10.24
N GLU A 56 2.10 -1.82 -10.07
CA GLU A 56 2.80 -1.49 -8.84
C GLU A 56 4.30 -1.28 -9.06
N LEU A 57 4.97 -0.52 -8.20
CA LEU A 57 6.44 -0.43 -8.25
C LEU A 57 7.13 -1.69 -7.73
N LEU A 58 8.20 -2.11 -8.40
CA LEU A 58 9.16 -3.07 -7.86
C LEU A 58 10.11 -2.37 -6.89
N VAL A 59 9.64 -1.94 -5.72
CA VAL A 59 10.43 -1.09 -4.81
C VAL A 59 11.63 -1.86 -4.24
N PRO A 60 12.88 -1.40 -4.46
CA PRO A 60 14.06 -2.06 -3.91
C PRO A 60 14.09 -1.92 -2.39
N LYS A 61 14.60 -2.94 -1.69
CA LYS A 61 14.91 -2.89 -0.25
C LYS A 61 13.75 -2.52 0.69
N TRP A 62 12.51 -2.65 0.23
CA TRP A 62 11.33 -2.50 1.09
C TRP A 62 10.77 -3.85 1.53
N PHE A 63 10.40 -4.70 0.56
CA PHE A 63 9.88 -6.06 0.83
C PHE A 63 10.91 -6.98 1.48
N ASP A 64 12.18 -6.83 1.10
CA ASP A 64 13.33 -7.56 1.63
C ASP A 64 14.44 -6.58 2.03
N LYS A 65 14.60 -6.36 3.35
CA LYS A 65 15.58 -5.42 3.90
C LYS A 65 16.91 -6.07 4.26
N ARG A 66 17.08 -7.36 4.02
CA ARG A 66 18.26 -8.10 4.48
C ARG A 66 19.56 -7.47 3.93
N PRO A 67 20.57 -7.23 4.78
CA PRO A 67 21.75 -6.44 4.41
C PRO A 67 22.58 -7.10 3.30
N GLU A 68 22.60 -8.43 3.23
CA GLU A 68 23.36 -9.20 2.25
C GLU A 68 22.78 -9.17 0.83
N ARG A 69 21.55 -8.66 0.64
CA ARG A 69 20.93 -8.50 -0.68
C ARG A 69 21.31 -7.14 -1.28
N SER A 70 21.53 -7.03 -2.58
CA SER A 70 21.63 -5.72 -3.24
C SER A 70 20.22 -5.18 -3.59
N PRO A 71 20.04 -3.87 -3.84
CA PRO A 71 18.78 -3.34 -4.37
C PRO A 71 18.26 -4.11 -5.60
N ALA A 72 19.13 -4.38 -6.57
CA ALA A 72 18.78 -5.15 -7.77
C ALA A 72 18.31 -6.57 -7.45
N GLN A 73 18.98 -7.27 -6.52
CA GLN A 73 18.56 -8.61 -6.10
C GLN A 73 17.19 -8.61 -5.42
N THR A 74 16.84 -7.55 -4.68
CA THR A 74 15.51 -7.46 -4.06
C THR A 74 14.41 -7.24 -5.09
N VAL A 75 14.68 -6.47 -6.16
CA VAL A 75 13.78 -6.30 -7.31
C VAL A 75 13.59 -7.63 -8.06
N ASP A 76 14.69 -8.35 -8.32
CA ASP A 76 14.62 -9.67 -8.98
C ASP A 76 13.88 -10.70 -8.12
N GLY A 77 13.93 -10.59 -6.79
CA GLY A 77 13.09 -11.38 -5.88
C GLY A 77 11.58 -11.14 -6.08
N LEU A 78 11.16 -9.91 -6.39
CA LEU A 78 9.77 -9.59 -6.70
C LEU A 78 9.35 -10.12 -8.07
N ARG A 79 10.22 -9.99 -9.08
CA ARG A 79 10.02 -10.60 -10.41
C ARG A 79 9.87 -12.10 -10.30
N ARG A 80 10.70 -12.74 -9.49
CA ARG A 80 10.62 -14.18 -9.26
C ARG A 80 9.34 -14.60 -8.51
N SER A 81 8.90 -13.80 -7.54
CA SER A 81 7.61 -13.98 -6.86
C SER A 81 6.43 -13.97 -7.84
N LEU A 82 6.44 -13.07 -8.84
CA LEU A 82 5.43 -13.01 -9.91
C LEU A 82 5.44 -14.26 -10.81
N GLU A 83 6.61 -14.74 -11.22
CA GLU A 83 6.73 -15.94 -12.06
C GLU A 83 6.18 -17.18 -11.36
N ILE A 84 6.56 -17.39 -10.10
CA ILE A 84 6.04 -18.50 -9.28
C ILE A 84 4.53 -18.40 -9.14
N ALA A 85 4.00 -17.20 -8.84
CA ALA A 85 2.56 -16.98 -8.71
C ALA A 85 1.83 -17.26 -10.03
N ARG A 86 2.37 -16.82 -11.16
CA ARG A 86 1.81 -17.07 -12.49
C ARG A 86 1.66 -18.55 -12.79
N GLU A 87 2.69 -19.35 -12.52
CA GLU A 87 2.65 -20.81 -12.71
C GLU A 87 1.56 -21.46 -11.85
N LEU A 88 1.50 -21.09 -10.56
CA LEU A 88 0.52 -21.62 -9.62
C LEU A 88 -0.92 -21.27 -10.00
N TYR A 89 -1.16 -20.04 -10.45
CA TYR A 89 -2.50 -19.58 -10.83
C TYR A 89 -2.95 -20.25 -12.14
N LEU A 90 -2.08 -20.33 -13.17
CA LEU A 90 -2.40 -20.96 -14.45
C LEU A 90 -2.54 -22.49 -14.38
N ALA A 91 -1.99 -23.13 -13.35
CA ALA A 91 -2.23 -24.54 -13.08
C ALA A 91 -3.70 -24.85 -12.69
N SER A 92 -4.48 -23.83 -12.30
CA SER A 92 -5.91 -23.99 -12.01
C SER A 92 -6.75 -24.04 -13.29
N THR A 93 -7.47 -25.14 -13.52
CA THR A 93 -8.14 -25.42 -14.81
C THR A 93 -9.67 -25.27 -14.80
N GLY A 94 -10.27 -25.00 -13.65
CA GLY A 94 -11.73 -24.94 -13.44
C GLY A 94 -12.27 -23.58 -13.01
N TYR A 95 -13.60 -23.46 -12.96
CA TYR A 95 -14.28 -22.27 -12.47
C TYR A 95 -14.15 -22.13 -10.95
N GLN A 96 -13.68 -21.00 -10.46
CA GLN A 96 -13.57 -20.66 -9.03
C GLN A 96 -14.02 -19.22 -8.79
N THR A 97 -14.36 -18.86 -7.57
CA THR A 97 -14.46 -17.43 -7.23
C THR A 97 -13.06 -16.80 -7.26
N ALA A 98 -12.95 -15.48 -7.44
CA ALA A 98 -11.64 -14.82 -7.47
C ALA A 98 -10.85 -15.04 -6.17
N PHE A 99 -11.50 -14.93 -5.01
CA PHE A 99 -10.88 -15.25 -3.73
C PHE A 99 -10.59 -16.74 -3.57
N GLY A 100 -11.46 -17.62 -4.10
CA GLY A 100 -11.24 -19.06 -4.09
C GLY A 100 -9.96 -19.47 -4.81
N LEU A 101 -9.68 -18.85 -5.97
CA LEU A 101 -8.44 -19.04 -6.71
C LEU A 101 -7.23 -18.57 -5.88
N HIS A 102 -7.25 -17.35 -5.35
CA HIS A 102 -6.20 -16.83 -4.46
C HIS A 102 -5.90 -17.79 -3.30
N ALA A 103 -6.95 -18.19 -2.57
CA ALA A 103 -6.80 -19.04 -1.40
C ALA A 103 -6.29 -20.45 -1.73
N SER A 104 -6.56 -20.95 -2.94
CA SER A 104 -5.99 -22.23 -3.40
C SER A 104 -4.48 -22.16 -3.71
N CYS A 105 -3.95 -20.96 -3.98
CA CYS A 105 -2.56 -20.75 -4.41
C CYS A 105 -1.65 -20.19 -3.32
N ILE A 106 -2.14 -19.34 -2.41
CA ILE A 106 -1.30 -18.53 -1.52
C ILE A 106 -0.36 -19.35 -0.62
N ALA A 107 -0.81 -20.49 -0.10
CA ALA A 107 0.05 -21.35 0.72
C ALA A 107 1.20 -21.97 -0.10
N ALA A 108 0.90 -22.41 -1.33
CA ALA A 108 1.90 -22.96 -2.24
C ALA A 108 2.90 -21.89 -2.70
N GLN A 109 2.44 -20.65 -2.92
CA GLN A 109 3.29 -19.51 -3.23
C GLN A 109 4.33 -19.28 -2.14
N VAL A 110 3.90 -19.14 -0.89
CA VAL A 110 4.80 -18.89 0.25
C VAL A 110 5.84 -20.01 0.36
N VAL A 111 5.42 -21.27 0.22
CA VAL A 111 6.32 -22.43 0.26
C VAL A 111 7.33 -22.41 -0.89
N ALA A 112 6.89 -22.10 -2.11
CA ALA A 112 7.76 -22.06 -3.29
C ALA A 112 8.78 -20.91 -3.21
N CYS A 113 8.33 -19.70 -2.86
CA CYS A 113 9.21 -18.55 -2.62
C CYS A 113 10.22 -18.81 -1.49
N ALA A 114 9.82 -19.46 -0.40
CA ALA A 114 10.72 -19.79 0.69
C ALA A 114 11.86 -20.73 0.24
N LYS A 115 11.59 -21.69 -0.67
CA LYS A 115 12.63 -22.56 -1.26
C LYS A 115 13.67 -21.78 -2.07
N GLU A 116 13.28 -20.63 -2.61
CA GLU A 116 14.16 -19.71 -3.35
C GLU A 116 14.72 -18.58 -2.46
N ASN A 117 14.58 -18.70 -1.13
CA ASN A 117 15.03 -17.72 -0.15
C ASN A 117 14.43 -16.32 -0.37
N ILE A 118 13.17 -16.26 -0.82
CA ILE A 118 12.36 -15.04 -0.91
C ILE A 118 11.52 -14.93 0.38
N PRO A 119 11.59 -13.81 1.13
CA PRO A 119 10.89 -13.68 2.41
C PRO A 119 9.36 -13.58 2.21
N PRO A 120 8.56 -13.90 3.24
CA PRO A 120 7.10 -13.96 3.10
C PRO A 120 6.45 -12.68 2.56
N LEU A 121 6.95 -11.50 2.97
CA LEU A 121 6.42 -10.22 2.49
C LEU A 121 6.61 -10.07 0.98
N ALA A 122 7.80 -10.41 0.46
CA ALA A 122 8.08 -10.42 -0.98
C ALA A 122 7.33 -11.55 -1.72
N ALA A 123 7.12 -12.69 -1.06
CA ALA A 123 6.35 -13.81 -1.62
C ALA A 123 4.88 -13.43 -1.88
N ALA A 124 4.31 -12.52 -1.07
CA ALA A 124 2.94 -12.03 -1.22
C ALA A 124 2.76 -11.07 -2.41
N TYR A 125 3.83 -10.45 -2.91
CA TYR A 125 3.78 -9.48 -4.00
C TYR A 125 3.18 -10.07 -5.29
N GLY A 126 3.65 -11.26 -5.71
CA GLY A 126 3.16 -11.91 -6.94
C GLY A 126 1.64 -12.12 -6.96
N PRO A 127 1.06 -12.80 -5.96
CA PRO A 127 -0.39 -12.93 -5.82
C PRO A 127 -1.11 -11.59 -5.72
N ALA A 128 -0.60 -10.63 -4.95
CA ALA A 128 -1.24 -9.32 -4.78
C ALA A 128 -1.49 -8.60 -6.11
N GLU A 129 -0.50 -8.62 -7.00
CA GLU A 129 -0.59 -7.97 -8.32
C GLU A 129 -1.49 -8.74 -9.30
N ILE A 130 -1.43 -10.07 -9.29
CA ILE A 130 -2.29 -10.92 -10.12
C ILE A 130 -3.76 -10.81 -9.66
N ASP A 131 -4.02 -10.79 -8.36
CA ASP A 131 -5.35 -10.67 -7.79
C ASP A 131 -6.01 -9.33 -8.11
N LYS A 132 -5.25 -8.22 -8.11
CA LYS A 132 -5.73 -6.92 -8.59
C LYS A 132 -6.27 -7.02 -10.02
N ALA A 133 -5.48 -7.60 -10.92
CA ALA A 133 -5.85 -7.74 -12.33
C ALA A 133 -7.01 -8.72 -12.56
N ILE A 134 -7.07 -9.83 -11.81
CA ILE A 134 -8.21 -10.76 -11.82
C ILE A 134 -9.48 -10.05 -11.36
N LEU A 135 -9.41 -9.28 -10.26
CA LEU A 135 -10.56 -8.58 -9.73
C LEU A 135 -11.04 -7.49 -10.69
N ASP A 136 -10.12 -6.73 -11.30
CA ASP A 136 -10.45 -5.76 -12.35
C ASP A 136 -11.20 -6.44 -13.51
N ALA A 137 -10.70 -7.58 -14.00
CA ALA A 137 -11.31 -8.35 -15.07
C ALA A 137 -12.71 -8.85 -14.68
N LEU A 138 -12.85 -9.39 -13.47
CA LEU A 138 -14.11 -9.92 -12.95
C LEU A 138 -15.17 -8.83 -12.85
N LEU A 139 -14.82 -7.69 -12.24
CA LEU A 139 -15.70 -6.55 -12.06
C LEU A 139 -16.16 -5.98 -13.41
N ARG A 140 -15.25 -5.88 -14.40
CA ARG A 140 -15.59 -5.52 -15.78
C ARG A 140 -16.55 -6.53 -16.42
N GLY A 141 -16.26 -7.83 -16.29
CA GLY A 141 -17.09 -8.91 -16.84
C GLY A 141 -18.49 -8.98 -16.25
N VAL A 142 -18.71 -8.47 -15.03
CA VAL A 142 -20.03 -8.37 -14.42
C VAL A 142 -20.66 -6.99 -14.49
N GLY A 143 -19.96 -5.99 -15.04
CA GLY A 143 -20.43 -4.61 -15.15
C GLY A 143 -20.55 -3.88 -13.82
N ALA A 144 -19.68 -4.19 -12.85
CA ALA A 144 -19.66 -3.55 -11.53
C ALA A 144 -18.42 -2.68 -11.33
N SER A 145 -18.56 -1.63 -10.53
CA SER A 145 -17.43 -0.91 -9.95
C SER A 145 -16.84 -1.67 -8.77
N PHE A 146 -15.62 -1.32 -8.36
CA PHE A 146 -14.99 -1.88 -7.17
C PHE A 146 -15.89 -1.78 -5.95
N PHE A 147 -16.41 -0.59 -5.65
CA PHE A 147 -17.21 -0.36 -4.46
C PHE A 147 -18.49 -1.23 -4.42
N ASN A 148 -19.26 -1.23 -5.52
CA ASN A 148 -20.49 -2.01 -5.60
C ASN A 148 -20.20 -3.52 -5.64
N GLY A 149 -19.16 -3.92 -6.38
CA GLY A 149 -18.77 -5.32 -6.51
C GLY A 149 -18.28 -5.90 -5.19
N MET A 150 -17.46 -5.17 -4.44
CA MET A 150 -16.98 -5.61 -3.13
C MET A 150 -18.08 -5.60 -2.07
N ALA A 151 -18.96 -4.59 -2.07
CA ALA A 151 -20.14 -4.60 -1.18
C ALA A 151 -21.07 -5.79 -1.43
N ALA A 152 -21.19 -6.23 -2.70
CA ALA A 152 -21.92 -7.44 -3.10
C ALA A 152 -21.10 -8.74 -2.97
N ASN A 153 -19.87 -8.67 -2.46
CA ASN A 153 -18.90 -9.76 -2.36
C ASN A 153 -18.70 -10.54 -3.68
N VAL A 154 -18.57 -9.82 -4.80
CA VAL A 154 -18.34 -10.41 -6.14
C VAL A 154 -17.10 -11.30 -6.18
N ALA A 155 -16.06 -10.97 -5.41
CA ALA A 155 -14.85 -11.78 -5.32
C ALA A 155 -15.07 -13.13 -4.59
N GLY A 156 -16.16 -13.26 -3.81
CA GLY A 156 -16.45 -14.44 -3.01
C GLY A 156 -15.51 -14.64 -1.83
N ILE A 157 -15.19 -13.56 -1.11
CA ILE A 157 -14.38 -13.58 0.11
C ILE A 157 -15.12 -14.38 1.18
N ASP A 158 -14.42 -15.34 1.79
CA ASP A 158 -14.90 -16.15 2.91
C ASP A 158 -13.83 -16.30 4.00
N ALA A 159 -14.15 -17.04 5.06
CA ALA A 159 -13.31 -17.16 6.25
C ALA A 159 -12.15 -18.17 6.16
N ARG A 160 -11.93 -18.85 5.02
CA ARG A 160 -10.98 -19.98 4.95
C ARG A 160 -9.52 -19.61 5.25
N LEU A 161 -9.14 -18.35 5.01
CA LEU A 161 -7.81 -17.80 5.34
C LEU A 161 -7.79 -16.98 6.64
N SER A 162 -8.93 -16.87 7.32
CA SER A 162 -9.10 -16.06 8.54
C SER A 162 -10.07 -16.74 9.49
N THR A 163 -9.62 -17.82 10.11
CA THR A 163 -10.44 -18.68 10.98
C THR A 163 -10.96 -17.99 12.25
N ASP A 164 -10.42 -16.81 12.58
CA ASP A 164 -10.90 -15.92 13.64
C ASP A 164 -12.16 -15.10 13.23
N LEU A 165 -12.53 -15.13 11.95
CA LEU A 165 -13.72 -14.51 11.39
C LEU A 165 -14.75 -15.56 10.97
N SER A 166 -16.02 -15.18 11.01
CA SER A 166 -17.10 -15.92 10.37
C SER A 166 -17.42 -15.33 8.99
N GLU A 167 -18.08 -16.09 8.12
CA GLU A 167 -18.60 -15.56 6.85
C GLU A 167 -19.58 -14.39 7.08
N SER A 168 -20.31 -14.41 8.20
CA SER A 168 -21.21 -13.33 8.60
C SER A 168 -20.44 -12.03 8.91
N ASP A 169 -19.31 -12.12 9.61
CA ASP A 169 -18.48 -10.94 9.91
C ASP A 169 -18.02 -10.26 8.60
N ILE A 170 -17.54 -11.06 7.65
CA ILE A 170 -17.09 -10.59 6.33
C ILE A 170 -18.26 -9.99 5.54
N GLY A 171 -19.39 -10.70 5.47
CA GLY A 171 -20.58 -10.25 4.74
C GLY A 171 -21.15 -8.93 5.29
N MET A 172 -21.23 -8.78 6.61
CA MET A 172 -21.69 -7.55 7.27
C MET A 172 -20.70 -6.40 7.03
N PHE A 173 -19.39 -6.67 7.14
CA PHE A 173 -18.39 -5.64 6.88
C PHE A 173 -18.50 -5.10 5.45
N LEU A 174 -18.49 -6.00 4.45
CA LEU A 174 -18.54 -5.65 3.03
C LEU A 174 -19.82 -4.89 2.66
N SER A 175 -20.99 -5.45 3.00
CA SER A 175 -22.28 -4.85 2.65
C SER A 175 -22.57 -3.54 3.39
N GLY A 176 -21.96 -3.33 4.56
CA GLY A 176 -22.07 -2.11 5.34
C GLY A 176 -21.09 -1.01 4.96
N ARG A 177 -20.24 -1.19 3.94
CA ARG A 177 -19.29 -0.16 3.51
C ARG A 177 -20.00 0.98 2.78
N VAL A 178 -19.67 2.20 3.18
CA VAL A 178 -19.95 3.42 2.42
C VAL A 178 -18.59 3.99 2.00
N PRO A 179 -18.24 3.95 0.71
CA PRO A 179 -16.96 4.48 0.24
C PRO A 179 -16.78 5.94 0.62
N GLN A 180 -15.57 6.31 1.03
CA GLN A 180 -15.23 7.70 1.28
C GLN A 180 -15.24 8.48 -0.04
N ALA A 181 -15.94 9.61 -0.09
CA ALA A 181 -15.99 10.50 -1.26
C ALA A 181 -14.66 11.23 -1.52
N ARG A 182 -13.78 11.22 -0.53
CA ARG A 182 -12.43 11.78 -0.56
C ARG A 182 -11.53 11.03 0.42
N VAL A 183 -10.23 11.03 0.16
CA VAL A 183 -9.22 10.54 1.11
C VAL A 183 -8.16 11.61 1.24
N ALA A 184 -7.88 12.02 2.48
CA ALA A 184 -6.86 13.02 2.73
C ALA A 184 -5.46 12.43 2.47
N ILE A 185 -4.61 13.19 1.80
CA ILE A 185 -3.21 12.85 1.63
C ILE A 185 -2.53 13.02 2.98
N ARG A 186 -1.95 11.93 3.47
CA ARG A 186 -0.91 11.98 4.48
C ARG A 186 0.42 12.20 3.78
N HIS A 187 0.91 13.43 3.88
CA HIS A 187 2.15 13.86 3.24
C HIS A 187 3.35 13.32 4.02
N THR A 188 4.12 12.44 3.39
CA THR A 188 5.36 11.90 3.96
C THR A 188 6.48 12.91 3.86
N VAL A 189 7.09 13.16 5.01
CA VAL A 189 8.33 13.92 5.19
C VAL A 189 9.46 12.91 5.41
N GLY A 190 10.25 12.68 4.36
CA GLY A 190 11.46 11.86 4.35
C GLY A 190 12.55 12.39 5.28
N LEU A 191 13.56 11.56 5.57
CA LEU A 191 14.64 11.94 6.50
C LEU A 191 15.53 13.08 5.96
N ASP A 192 15.71 13.14 4.65
CA ASP A 192 16.54 14.14 3.97
C ASP A 192 15.74 15.37 3.50
N ASP A 193 14.43 15.41 3.75
CA ASP A 193 13.58 16.54 3.36
C ASP A 193 13.94 17.79 4.17
N VAL A 194 13.90 18.94 3.49
CA VAL A 194 14.15 20.26 4.10
C VAL A 194 13.05 20.55 5.12
N VAL A 195 13.44 20.99 6.31
CA VAL A 195 12.48 21.30 7.38
C VAL A 195 12.04 22.76 7.31
N GLU A 196 12.98 23.70 7.38
CA GLU A 196 12.67 25.12 7.53
C GLU A 196 12.68 25.90 6.21
N GLY A 197 11.86 26.96 6.16
CA GLY A 197 11.91 27.98 5.12
C GLY A 197 11.33 27.55 3.77
N ALA A 198 11.81 28.18 2.70
CA ALA A 198 11.34 27.91 1.34
C ALA A 198 11.72 26.49 0.90
N GLY A 199 10.73 25.73 0.42
CA GLY A 199 10.87 24.30 0.15
C GLY A 199 10.86 23.41 1.40
N GLY A 200 10.55 23.98 2.58
CA GLY A 200 10.44 23.26 3.84
C GLY A 200 9.09 22.57 4.03
N VAL A 201 8.92 21.85 5.14
CA VAL A 201 7.72 21.01 5.41
C VAL A 201 6.42 21.82 5.52
N ALA A 202 6.51 23.08 5.94
CA ALA A 202 5.37 23.98 6.06
C ALA A 202 5.08 24.77 4.77
N ASP A 203 5.94 24.68 3.75
CA ASP A 203 5.77 25.40 2.49
C ASP A 203 4.53 24.86 1.73
N PRO A 204 3.52 25.70 1.41
CA PRO A 204 2.33 25.26 0.69
C PRO A 204 2.63 24.67 -0.69
N SER A 205 3.72 25.08 -1.34
CA SER A 205 4.16 24.52 -2.62
C SER A 205 4.67 23.08 -2.50
N GLU A 206 5.12 22.70 -1.29
CA GLU A 206 5.64 21.37 -1.01
C GLU A 206 4.58 20.45 -0.43
N ASN A 207 3.61 20.94 0.35
CA ASN A 207 2.65 20.06 1.01
C ASN A 207 1.23 20.05 0.40
N ALA A 208 0.95 20.90 -0.60
CA ALA A 208 -0.33 20.96 -1.30
C ALA A 208 -1.56 21.10 -0.37
N GLY A 209 -1.42 21.82 0.75
CA GLY A 209 -2.48 22.03 1.73
C GLY A 209 -2.75 20.83 2.63
N ALA A 210 -1.80 19.88 2.72
CA ALA A 210 -1.95 18.69 3.54
C ALA A 210 -2.33 18.99 5.00
N ARG A 211 -3.20 18.14 5.54
CA ARG A 211 -3.66 18.17 6.93
C ARG A 211 -3.15 16.97 7.73
N TYR A 212 -2.55 16.00 7.06
CA TYR A 212 -1.98 14.81 7.66
C TYR A 212 -0.52 14.72 7.20
N PHE A 213 0.39 14.46 8.14
CA PHE A 213 1.81 14.34 7.87
C PHE A 213 2.34 13.03 8.44
N LYS A 214 3.19 12.33 7.69
CA LYS A 214 3.92 11.15 8.14
C LYS A 214 5.39 11.50 8.25
N LEU A 215 5.94 11.45 9.45
CA LEU A 215 7.32 11.86 9.72
C LEU A 215 8.20 10.63 9.84
N LYS A 216 9.17 10.48 8.93
CA LYS A 216 10.14 9.39 9.01
C LYS A 216 11.10 9.61 10.19
N LEU A 217 11.40 8.52 10.89
CA LEU A 217 12.32 8.47 12.02
C LEU A 217 13.60 7.71 11.66
N SER A 218 14.71 8.06 12.30
CA SER A 218 16.01 7.43 12.08
C SER A 218 16.30 6.28 13.05
N GLY A 219 15.49 6.11 14.10
CA GLY A 219 15.72 5.10 15.14
C GLY A 219 16.68 5.54 16.25
N ASP A 220 17.05 6.83 16.27
CA ASP A 220 17.87 7.44 17.32
C ASP A 220 16.96 8.39 18.12
N PRO A 221 16.63 8.06 19.38
CA PRO A 221 15.68 8.85 20.17
C PRO A 221 16.06 10.32 20.35
N ALA A 222 17.36 10.65 20.41
CA ALA A 222 17.82 12.01 20.60
C ALA A 222 17.77 12.80 19.28
N ALA A 223 18.24 12.21 18.18
CA ALA A 223 18.19 12.82 16.86
C ALA A 223 16.74 13.01 16.39
N ASP A 224 15.89 12.00 16.61
CA ASP A 224 14.47 12.04 16.28
C ASP A 224 13.75 13.12 17.09
N ALA A 225 13.99 13.22 18.40
CA ALA A 225 13.41 14.28 19.22
C ALA A 225 13.82 15.69 18.77
N ALA A 226 15.10 15.89 18.43
CA ALA A 226 15.58 17.17 17.92
C ALA A 226 14.92 17.53 16.58
N ARG A 227 14.80 16.56 15.67
CA ARG A 227 14.17 16.75 14.36
C ARG A 227 12.67 17.04 14.49
N LEU A 228 11.96 16.28 15.31
CA LEU A 228 10.53 16.47 15.56
C LEU A 228 10.22 17.82 16.21
N THR A 229 11.11 18.34 17.05
CA THR A 229 10.98 19.69 17.62
C THR A 229 10.99 20.74 16.51
N ARG A 230 11.99 20.71 15.62
CA ARG A 230 12.11 21.63 14.48
C ARG A 230 10.90 21.57 13.54
N ILE A 231 10.43 20.36 13.21
CA ILE A 231 9.22 20.17 12.40
C ILE A 231 7.99 20.73 13.11
N GLY A 232 7.88 20.53 14.43
CA GLY A 232 6.79 21.08 15.23
C GLY A 232 6.72 22.60 15.19
N GLU A 233 7.87 23.27 15.25
CA GLU A 233 7.97 24.74 15.14
C GLU A 233 7.49 25.24 13.77
N GLU A 234 7.89 24.57 12.68
CA GLU A 234 7.43 24.90 11.33
C GLU A 234 5.93 24.64 11.15
N PHE A 235 5.40 23.53 11.67
CA PHE A 235 3.97 23.22 11.55
C PHE A 235 3.05 24.14 12.34
N ASP A 236 3.53 24.79 13.41
CA ASP A 236 2.77 25.83 14.10
C ASP A 236 2.51 27.07 13.21
N THR A 237 3.23 27.20 12.08
CA THR A 237 3.02 28.27 11.09
C THR A 237 1.94 27.97 10.04
N LEU A 238 1.47 26.71 9.90
CA LEU A 238 0.53 26.29 8.85
C LEU A 238 -0.82 27.03 8.88
N GLY A 239 -1.20 27.65 10.00
CA GLY A 239 -2.46 28.39 10.13
C GLY A 239 -3.72 27.52 10.14
N HIS A 240 -3.58 26.18 10.08
CA HIS A 240 -4.69 25.22 10.15
C HIS A 240 -4.37 24.01 11.03
N GLN A 241 -5.41 23.26 11.41
CA GLN A 241 -5.25 22.02 12.16
C GLN A 241 -4.63 20.92 11.29
N TYR A 242 -3.72 20.16 11.89
CA TYR A 242 -3.06 19.01 11.28
C TYR A 242 -2.98 17.82 12.24
N LYS A 243 -2.67 16.64 11.69
CA LYS A 243 -2.40 15.39 12.41
C LYS A 243 -1.08 14.78 11.94
N VAL A 244 -0.45 14.02 12.82
CA VAL A 244 0.88 13.44 12.56
C VAL A 244 0.84 11.93 12.79
N THR A 245 1.56 11.19 11.95
CA THR A 245 1.98 9.81 12.21
C THR A 245 3.50 9.78 12.20
N LEU A 246 4.07 8.85 12.96
CA LEU A 246 5.51 8.62 12.94
C LEU A 246 5.78 7.25 12.31
N ASP A 247 6.84 7.14 11.53
CA ASP A 247 7.22 5.89 10.90
C ASP A 247 8.72 5.67 11.02
N ALA A 248 9.08 4.64 11.76
CA ALA A 248 10.48 4.28 11.94
C ALA A 248 10.97 3.26 10.91
N ASN A 249 10.10 2.65 10.08
CA ASN A 249 10.51 1.79 8.98
C ASN A 249 11.56 0.73 9.42
N GLU A 250 11.31 0.09 10.58
CA GLU A 250 12.18 -0.88 11.25
C GLU A 250 13.51 -0.34 11.83
N GLN A 251 13.63 0.97 12.15
CA GLN A 251 14.91 1.56 12.59
C GLN A 251 15.22 1.48 14.10
N TYR A 252 14.23 1.38 15.01
CA TYR A 252 14.56 1.24 16.44
C TYR A 252 15.09 -0.17 16.72
N ALA A 253 16.27 -0.23 17.35
CA ALA A 253 16.94 -1.49 17.63
C ALA A 253 16.13 -2.41 18.57
N ASP A 254 15.42 -1.84 19.54
CA ASP A 254 14.63 -2.57 20.52
C ASP A 254 13.55 -1.71 21.19
N LEU A 255 12.82 -2.32 22.13
CA LEU A 255 11.74 -1.67 22.88
C LEU A 255 12.26 -0.54 23.79
N ALA A 256 13.49 -0.64 24.30
CA ALA A 256 14.06 0.37 25.18
C ALA A 256 14.38 1.66 24.42
N ALA A 257 14.93 1.54 23.20
CA ALA A 257 15.14 2.67 22.31
C ALA A 257 13.81 3.33 21.92
N LEU A 258 12.80 2.54 21.55
CA LEU A 258 11.46 3.06 21.27
C LEU A 258 10.86 3.78 22.49
N GLN A 259 10.95 3.18 23.67
CA GLN A 259 10.45 3.76 24.92
C GLN A 259 11.13 5.11 25.21
N ALA A 260 12.43 5.23 24.95
CA ALA A 260 13.15 6.49 25.14
C ALA A 260 12.60 7.64 24.27
N LEU A 261 12.18 7.39 23.02
CA LEU A 261 11.50 8.40 22.21
C LEU A 261 10.12 8.72 22.79
N MET A 262 9.34 7.70 23.14
CA MET A 262 7.97 7.88 23.63
C MET A 262 7.93 8.67 24.95
N GLU A 263 8.88 8.44 25.86
CA GLU A 263 9.03 9.23 27.09
C GLU A 263 9.37 10.69 26.82
N ARG A 264 10.15 10.98 25.78
CA ARG A 264 10.43 12.36 25.35
C ARG A 264 9.19 13.03 24.78
N LEU A 265 8.43 12.34 23.92
CA LEU A 265 7.17 12.84 23.38
C LEU A 265 6.16 13.18 24.49
N ASP A 266 6.15 12.41 25.58
CA ASP A 266 5.29 12.65 26.75
C ASP A 266 5.77 13.83 27.63
N ARG A 267 7.08 13.94 27.88
CA ARG A 267 7.64 14.86 28.89
C ARG A 267 8.21 16.17 28.33
N ASP A 268 8.81 16.15 27.15
CA ASP A 268 9.55 17.29 26.63
C ASP A 268 8.56 18.31 26.04
N THR A 269 8.44 19.49 26.66
CA THR A 269 7.47 20.51 26.25
C THR A 269 7.66 20.99 24.82
N ALA A 270 8.88 20.94 24.29
CA ALA A 270 9.20 21.31 22.92
C ALA A 270 8.60 20.34 21.88
N LEU A 271 8.32 19.09 22.25
CA LEU A 271 7.69 18.09 21.38
C LEU A 271 6.16 18.14 21.41
N ARG A 272 5.57 18.97 22.29
CA ARG A 272 4.11 19.08 22.45
C ARG A 272 3.36 19.35 21.13
N PRO A 273 3.86 20.17 20.19
CA PRO A 273 3.19 20.37 18.90
C PRO A 273 2.96 19.07 18.13
N ILE A 274 3.92 18.15 18.17
CA ILE A 274 3.83 16.83 17.53
C ILE A 274 3.03 15.86 18.39
N ALA A 275 3.41 15.71 19.67
CA ALA A 275 2.82 14.71 20.57
C ALA A 275 1.30 14.86 20.72
N ALA A 276 0.79 16.10 20.84
CA ALA A 276 -0.65 16.36 20.98
C ALA A 276 -1.47 16.05 19.70
N ARG A 277 -0.80 15.82 18.56
CA ARG A 277 -1.42 15.58 17.24
C ARG A 277 -1.06 14.21 16.67
N LEU A 278 -0.31 13.40 17.43
CA LEU A 278 0.10 12.06 17.04
C LEU A 278 -1.12 11.12 17.00
N LEU A 279 -1.29 10.44 15.87
CA LEU A 279 -2.30 9.41 15.68
C LEU A 279 -1.77 8.03 16.06
N TYR A 280 -0.59 7.68 15.54
CA TYR A 280 0.08 6.41 15.83
C TYR A 280 1.55 6.43 15.38
N VAL A 281 2.29 5.40 15.81
CA VAL A 281 3.64 5.06 15.37
C VAL A 281 3.61 3.77 14.54
N GLU A 282 4.26 3.79 13.39
CA GLU A 282 4.30 2.70 12.41
C GLU A 282 5.63 1.95 12.46
N GLN A 283 5.51 0.61 12.40
CA GLN A 283 6.59 -0.37 12.37
C GLN A 283 7.88 0.12 13.06
N PRO A 284 7.84 0.31 14.40
CA PRO A 284 8.94 0.96 15.09
C PRO A 284 10.24 0.15 15.04
N MET A 285 10.13 -1.18 15.09
CA MET A 285 11.25 -2.12 15.23
C MET A 285 11.28 -3.11 14.07
N PRO A 286 12.44 -3.76 13.80
CA PRO A 286 12.54 -4.91 12.91
C PRO A 286 11.43 -5.94 13.12
N ARG A 287 10.89 -6.50 12.04
CA ARG A 287 9.72 -7.40 12.08
C ARG A 287 9.93 -8.67 12.91
N ASP A 288 11.17 -9.16 12.98
CA ASP A 288 11.56 -10.30 13.83
C ASP A 288 11.50 -9.94 15.33
N ILE A 289 11.91 -8.72 15.70
CA ILE A 289 11.79 -8.18 17.06
C ILE A 289 10.34 -7.85 17.39
N THR A 290 9.62 -7.23 16.45
CA THR A 290 8.20 -6.85 16.57
C THR A 290 7.34 -8.04 16.97
N ARG A 291 7.57 -9.21 16.39
CA ARG A 291 6.82 -10.46 16.68
C ARG A 291 7.04 -11.03 18.08
N GLN A 292 8.07 -10.59 18.78
CA GLN A 292 8.50 -11.15 20.06
C GLN A 292 8.42 -10.16 21.21
N SER A 293 8.07 -8.90 20.92
CA SER A 293 8.17 -7.79 21.87
C SER A 293 6.78 -7.22 22.20
N PRO A 294 6.13 -7.66 23.29
CA PRO A 294 4.92 -7.02 23.78
C PRO A 294 5.19 -5.54 24.11
N LEU A 295 4.30 -4.65 23.66
CA LEU A 295 4.44 -3.20 23.86
C LEU A 295 4.29 -2.78 25.33
N GLY A 296 3.63 -3.58 26.16
CA GLY A 296 3.40 -3.27 27.58
C GLY A 296 2.69 -1.92 27.75
N ALA A 297 3.29 -1.01 28.53
CA ALA A 297 2.73 0.32 28.76
C ALA A 297 2.66 1.20 27.49
N LEU A 298 3.50 0.94 26.48
CA LEU A 298 3.47 1.70 25.23
C LEU A 298 2.15 1.50 24.46
N ALA A 299 1.42 0.41 24.70
CA ALA A 299 0.13 0.13 24.07
C ALA A 299 -0.97 1.16 24.41
N ALA A 300 -0.70 2.11 25.31
CA ALA A 300 -1.54 3.28 25.54
C ALA A 300 -1.54 4.25 24.34
N CYS A 301 -0.50 4.22 23.50
CA CYS A 301 -0.45 4.94 22.23
C CYS A 301 -0.89 4.03 21.07
N GLY A 302 -1.32 4.64 19.95
CA GLY A 302 -1.57 3.90 18.72
C GLY A 302 -0.28 3.36 18.11
N PHE A 303 -0.21 2.06 17.85
CA PHE A 303 0.87 1.42 17.10
C PHE A 303 0.31 0.56 15.97
N ILE A 304 0.96 0.61 14.81
CA ILE A 304 0.64 -0.25 13.68
C ILE A 304 1.83 -1.10 13.24
N VAL A 305 1.55 -2.29 12.71
CA VAL A 305 2.53 -3.09 11.96
C VAL A 305 2.38 -2.84 10.46
N ASP A 306 3.50 -2.77 9.75
CA ASP A 306 3.55 -2.62 8.30
C ASP A 306 4.37 -3.71 7.63
N GLU A 307 5.70 -3.69 7.79
CA GLU A 307 6.59 -4.71 7.26
C GLU A 307 6.42 -6.08 7.92
N ALA A 308 5.89 -6.11 9.16
CA ALA A 308 5.50 -7.35 9.84
C ALA A 308 4.14 -7.90 9.37
N ASP A 309 3.38 -7.18 8.52
CA ASP A 309 2.18 -7.68 7.84
C ASP A 309 2.54 -8.52 6.60
N ASP A 310 3.10 -9.69 6.82
CA ASP A 310 3.56 -10.59 5.76
C ASP A 310 2.75 -11.90 5.65
N SER A 311 1.69 -12.04 6.46
CA SER A 311 0.84 -13.23 6.52
C SER A 311 -0.59 -12.91 6.95
N TYR A 312 -1.52 -13.85 6.73
CA TYR A 312 -2.93 -13.67 7.13
C TYR A 312 -3.16 -13.68 8.64
N ASP A 313 -2.21 -14.15 9.45
CA ASP A 313 -2.25 -14.15 10.92
C ASP A 313 -1.46 -12.99 11.56
N ALA A 314 -0.82 -12.14 10.75
CA ALA A 314 0.01 -11.03 11.25
C ALA A 314 -0.77 -10.07 12.17
N PHE A 315 -2.01 -9.68 11.81
CA PHE A 315 -2.78 -8.77 12.65
C PHE A 315 -3.25 -9.40 13.97
N PRO A 316 -3.81 -10.63 13.99
CA PRO A 316 -4.07 -11.36 15.24
C PRO A 316 -2.83 -11.46 16.15
N VAL A 317 -1.66 -11.78 15.60
CA VAL A 317 -0.40 -11.87 16.36
C VAL A 317 -0.01 -10.50 16.92
N ALA A 318 -0.02 -9.46 16.08
CA ALA A 318 0.32 -8.10 16.51
C ALA A 318 -0.63 -7.58 17.60
N ARG A 319 -1.94 -7.88 17.49
CA ARG A 319 -2.93 -7.54 18.52
C ARG A 319 -2.58 -8.14 19.88
N ALA A 320 -2.14 -9.39 19.92
CA ALA A 320 -1.72 -10.04 21.17
C ALA A 320 -0.49 -9.39 21.82
N LEU A 321 0.31 -8.65 21.03
CA LEU A 321 1.48 -7.90 21.47
C LEU A 321 1.17 -6.44 21.83
N GLY A 322 -0.09 -6.02 21.73
CA GLY A 322 -0.55 -4.67 22.09
C GLY A 322 -0.71 -3.70 20.92
N TYR A 323 -0.43 -4.11 19.68
CA TYR A 323 -0.66 -3.27 18.50
C TYR A 323 -2.16 -3.11 18.25
N ARG A 324 -2.57 -1.91 17.82
CA ARG A 324 -3.98 -1.57 17.58
C ARG A 324 -4.32 -1.39 16.12
N GLY A 325 -3.33 -1.24 15.25
CA GLY A 325 -3.58 -1.21 13.82
C GLY A 325 -2.59 -1.99 12.99
N ILE A 326 -2.88 -2.00 11.70
CA ILE A 326 -2.10 -2.64 10.66
C ILE A 326 -2.22 -1.82 9.38
N SER A 327 -1.18 -1.80 8.57
CA SER A 327 -1.24 -1.09 7.30
C SER A 327 -1.96 -1.88 6.21
N SER A 328 -2.60 -1.16 5.30
CA SER A 328 -3.17 -1.64 4.04
C SER A 328 -2.33 -1.07 2.90
N LYS A 329 -1.90 -1.97 2.01
CA LYS A 329 -1.26 -1.64 0.73
C LYS A 329 -1.72 -2.68 -0.28
N SER A 330 -2.10 -2.27 -1.47
CA SER A 330 -2.54 -3.19 -2.52
C SER A 330 -1.43 -4.17 -2.91
N CYS A 331 -0.17 -3.72 -2.86
CA CYS A 331 1.04 -4.51 -3.12
C CYS A 331 1.31 -5.62 -2.08
N LYS A 332 0.62 -5.57 -0.93
CA LYS A 332 0.63 -6.63 0.10
C LYS A 332 -0.56 -7.58 0.01
N GLY A 333 -1.52 -7.28 -0.86
CA GLY A 333 -2.73 -8.07 -1.10
C GLY A 333 -4.01 -7.36 -0.67
N LEU A 334 -4.92 -7.14 -1.65
CA LEU A 334 -6.22 -6.51 -1.42
C LEU A 334 -7.12 -7.34 -0.49
N TYR A 335 -7.11 -8.68 -0.64
CA TYR A 335 -7.94 -9.57 0.17
C TYR A 335 -7.52 -9.54 1.65
N LYS A 336 -6.21 -9.57 1.89
CA LYS A 336 -5.65 -9.45 3.24
C LYS A 336 -6.03 -8.11 3.88
N SER A 337 -5.98 -7.01 3.12
CA SER A 337 -6.39 -5.68 3.59
C SER A 337 -7.87 -5.64 4.00
N ILE A 338 -8.77 -6.24 3.22
CA ILE A 338 -10.20 -6.33 3.53
C ILE A 338 -10.45 -7.22 4.75
N VAL A 339 -9.77 -8.36 4.85
CA VAL A 339 -9.86 -9.25 6.02
C VAL A 339 -9.38 -8.54 7.29
N ASN A 340 -8.27 -7.82 7.22
CA ASN A 340 -7.75 -7.04 8.35
C ASN A 340 -8.69 -5.88 8.73
N ALA A 341 -9.33 -5.23 7.76
CA ALA A 341 -10.34 -4.21 8.04
C ALA A 341 -11.61 -4.80 8.67
N THR A 342 -12.00 -6.02 8.27
CA THR A 342 -13.08 -6.77 8.91
C THR A 342 -12.74 -7.09 10.37
N ARG A 343 -11.50 -7.52 10.66
CA ARG A 343 -11.00 -7.73 12.02
C ARG A 343 -11.04 -6.45 12.85
N ALA A 344 -10.52 -5.35 12.29
CA ALA A 344 -10.52 -4.06 12.95
C ALA A 344 -11.94 -3.62 13.34
N ALA A 345 -12.90 -3.74 12.41
CA ALA A 345 -14.30 -3.43 12.68
C ALA A 345 -14.92 -4.35 13.75
N LYS A 346 -14.64 -5.66 13.71
CA LYS A 346 -15.15 -6.65 14.67
C LYS A 346 -14.59 -6.46 16.08
N TRP A 347 -13.32 -6.13 16.20
CA TRP A 347 -12.64 -6.00 17.48
C TRP A 347 -12.85 -4.63 18.14
N SER A 348 -13.25 -3.62 17.37
CA SER A 348 -13.53 -2.28 17.89
C SER A 348 -14.83 -2.25 18.68
N GLY A 349 -14.83 -1.56 19.82
CA GLY A 349 -15.99 -1.43 20.70
C GLY A 349 -15.81 -0.28 21.70
N GLU A 350 -16.61 -0.27 22.76
CA GLU A 350 -16.49 0.71 23.84
C GLU A 350 -15.15 0.50 24.59
N GLY A 351 -14.22 1.44 24.42
CA GLY A 351 -12.94 1.47 25.13
C GLY A 351 -11.73 0.88 24.38
N GLU A 352 -11.93 0.14 23.29
CA GLU A 352 -10.84 -0.33 22.41
C GLU A 352 -11.16 -0.03 20.95
N GLN A 353 -10.20 0.54 20.23
CA GLN A 353 -10.31 0.87 18.81
C GLN A 353 -9.19 0.17 18.05
N PHE A 354 -9.56 -0.61 17.05
CA PHE A 354 -8.65 -1.23 16.10
C PHE A 354 -8.86 -0.63 14.73
N PHE A 355 -7.79 -0.47 13.96
CA PHE A 355 -7.87 0.25 12.69
C PHE A 355 -6.92 -0.28 11.62
N VAL A 356 -7.21 0.08 10.39
CA VAL A 356 -6.33 -0.13 9.24
C VAL A 356 -5.95 1.23 8.68
N SER A 357 -4.69 1.41 8.28
CA SER A 357 -4.21 2.65 7.68
C SER A 357 -3.65 2.41 6.27
N GLY A 358 -3.93 3.29 5.31
CA GLY A 358 -3.33 3.21 3.97
C GLY A 358 -1.89 3.74 4.00
N GLU A 359 -0.89 2.91 3.70
CA GLU A 359 0.55 3.23 3.92
C GLU A 359 1.43 3.04 2.66
N ASP A 360 0.87 3.14 1.45
CA ASP A 360 1.64 2.92 0.23
C ASP A 360 2.00 4.23 -0.49
N LEU A 361 3.12 4.83 -0.10
CA LEU A 361 3.64 6.04 -0.74
C LEU A 361 3.87 5.89 -2.24
N THR A 362 4.26 4.69 -2.68
CA THR A 362 4.89 4.48 -3.98
C THR A 362 3.92 4.24 -5.14
N CYS A 363 2.61 4.36 -4.91
CA CYS A 363 1.64 4.19 -5.98
C CYS A 363 1.75 5.30 -7.02
N GLN A 364 2.09 4.92 -8.25
CA GLN A 364 2.23 5.82 -9.38
C GLN A 364 0.88 6.22 -9.99
N ALA A 365 0.86 7.35 -10.69
CA ALA A 365 -0.29 7.76 -11.49
C ALA A 365 -0.70 6.65 -12.49
N GLY A 366 -2.00 6.53 -12.72
CA GLY A 366 -2.61 5.42 -13.45
C GLY A 366 -3.15 4.34 -12.51
N LEU A 367 -3.00 3.06 -12.89
CA LEU A 367 -3.66 1.93 -12.22
C LEU A 367 -3.32 1.83 -10.73
N ALA A 368 -2.04 2.00 -10.35
CA ALA A 368 -1.56 1.75 -9.00
C ALA A 368 -2.25 2.66 -7.97
N VAL A 369 -2.19 3.99 -8.17
CA VAL A 369 -2.83 4.94 -7.25
C VAL A 369 -4.35 4.80 -7.24
N GLN A 370 -4.97 4.54 -8.40
CA GLN A 370 -6.43 4.36 -8.48
C GLN A 370 -6.92 3.15 -7.68
N GLN A 371 -6.25 2.00 -7.85
CA GLN A 371 -6.63 0.74 -7.22
C GLN A 371 -6.42 0.81 -5.71
N ASP A 372 -5.28 1.33 -5.25
CA ASP A 372 -5.04 1.46 -3.82
C ASP A 372 -5.93 2.52 -3.17
N LEU A 373 -6.14 3.68 -3.81
CA LEU A 373 -7.04 4.71 -3.32
C LEU A 373 -8.48 4.19 -3.20
N ALA A 374 -8.96 3.42 -4.18
CA ALA A 374 -10.26 2.77 -4.12
C ALA A 374 -10.34 1.74 -2.99
N LEU A 375 -9.29 0.93 -2.80
CA LEU A 375 -9.20 -0.01 -1.67
C LEU A 375 -9.27 0.73 -0.34
N GLY A 376 -8.45 1.76 -0.14
CA GLY A 376 -8.43 2.60 1.06
C GLY A 376 -9.80 3.23 1.35
N ALA A 377 -10.41 3.86 0.35
CA ALA A 377 -11.73 4.47 0.46
C ALA A 377 -12.83 3.46 0.81
N PHE A 378 -12.74 2.22 0.31
CA PHE A 378 -13.68 1.14 0.59
C PHE A 378 -13.53 0.59 2.02
N ILE A 379 -12.29 0.35 2.48
CA ILE A 379 -12.05 -0.17 3.83
C ILE A 379 -12.24 0.88 4.93
N GLY A 380 -12.42 2.15 4.55
CA GLY A 380 -12.73 3.26 5.45
C GLY A 380 -11.53 4.08 5.89
N ALA A 381 -10.40 4.01 5.18
CA ALA A 381 -9.26 4.89 5.42
C ALA A 381 -9.65 6.32 5.04
N THR A 382 -9.66 7.23 6.02
CA THR A 382 -9.97 8.65 5.82
C THR A 382 -8.76 9.46 5.37
N HIS A 383 -7.56 8.95 5.61
CA HIS A 383 -6.30 9.47 5.10
C HIS A 383 -5.35 8.33 4.73
N ALA A 384 -4.43 8.57 3.78
CA ALA A 384 -3.46 7.58 3.32
C ALA A 384 -2.15 8.22 2.89
N GLU A 385 -1.04 7.49 3.02
CA GLU A 385 0.28 7.91 2.54
C GLU A 385 0.26 7.96 1.00
N ARG A 386 0.14 9.16 0.42
CA ARG A 386 -0.27 9.35 -0.99
C ARG A 386 0.46 10.50 -1.71
N ASN A 387 1.53 11.05 -1.16
CA ASN A 387 2.32 12.09 -1.83
C ASN A 387 3.46 11.53 -2.72
N GLY A 388 3.36 10.28 -3.20
CA GLY A 388 4.35 9.68 -4.12
C GLY A 388 4.61 10.50 -5.38
N HIS A 389 3.61 11.26 -5.82
CA HIS A 389 3.70 12.20 -6.95
C HIS A 389 4.66 13.38 -6.72
N HIS A 390 5.17 13.57 -5.50
CA HIS A 390 6.24 14.54 -5.21
C HIS A 390 7.60 13.99 -5.64
N TYR A 391 7.73 12.66 -5.64
CA TYR A 391 8.96 11.96 -6.02
C TYR A 391 8.93 11.53 -7.47
N VAL A 392 7.78 11.26 -8.07
CA VAL A 392 7.62 10.99 -9.50
C VAL A 392 6.66 12.01 -10.10
N ASP A 393 7.13 12.78 -11.09
CA ASP A 393 6.37 13.91 -11.66
C ASP A 393 5.22 13.42 -12.55
N GLY A 394 4.01 13.43 -11.98
CA GLY A 394 2.77 13.09 -12.69
C GLY A 394 2.79 11.67 -13.27
N PHE A 395 2.62 11.57 -14.59
CA PHE A 395 2.68 10.30 -15.34
C PHE A 395 4.10 9.92 -15.81
N GLY A 396 5.13 10.71 -15.48
CA GLY A 396 6.53 10.43 -15.86
C GLY A 396 6.72 10.25 -17.37
N GLU A 397 7.39 9.17 -17.77
CA GLU A 397 7.68 8.83 -19.18
C GLU A 397 6.53 8.10 -19.90
N THR A 398 5.33 8.06 -19.32
CA THR A 398 4.15 7.45 -19.93
C THR A 398 3.79 8.15 -21.26
N PRO A 399 3.41 7.41 -22.33
CA PRO A 399 2.96 8.01 -23.57
C PRO A 399 1.84 9.05 -23.33
N LEU A 400 1.93 10.21 -23.99
CA LEU A 400 0.99 11.31 -23.77
C LEU A 400 -0.47 10.89 -24.00
N ALA A 401 -0.73 10.08 -25.02
CA ALA A 401 -2.07 9.57 -25.31
C ALA A 401 -2.63 8.68 -24.18
N GLU A 402 -1.76 7.87 -23.54
CA GLU A 402 -2.13 7.06 -22.37
C GLU A 402 -2.47 7.96 -21.18
N ALA A 403 -1.61 8.93 -20.85
CA ALA A 403 -1.85 9.87 -19.76
C ALA A 403 -3.15 10.69 -19.97
N GLN A 404 -3.41 11.15 -21.20
CA GLN A 404 -4.64 11.86 -21.57
C GLN A 404 -5.88 10.98 -21.43
N ALA A 405 -5.79 9.70 -21.78
CA ALA A 405 -6.90 8.76 -21.62
C ALA A 405 -7.25 8.56 -20.13
N PHE A 406 -6.24 8.41 -19.26
CA PHE A 406 -6.46 8.34 -17.82
C PHE A 406 -7.08 9.63 -17.26
N ALA A 407 -6.57 10.81 -17.65
CA ALA A 407 -7.12 12.08 -17.21
C ALA A 407 -8.57 12.30 -17.66
N THR A 408 -8.90 11.90 -18.89
CA THR A 408 -10.26 11.99 -19.43
C THR A 408 -11.23 11.08 -18.67
N ALA A 409 -10.77 9.87 -18.29
CA ALA A 409 -11.60 8.93 -17.54
C ALA A 409 -11.73 9.29 -16.05
N HIS A 410 -10.77 10.04 -15.50
CA HIS A 410 -10.70 10.39 -14.08
C HIS A 410 -10.48 11.90 -13.85
N PRO A 411 -11.43 12.74 -14.26
CA PRO A 411 -11.26 14.20 -14.28
C PRO A 411 -11.24 14.87 -12.90
N ASP A 412 -11.65 14.15 -11.84
CA ASP A 412 -11.55 14.60 -10.45
C ASP A 412 -10.27 14.11 -9.75
N LEU A 413 -9.55 13.16 -10.35
CA LEU A 413 -8.30 12.63 -9.81
C LEU A 413 -7.08 13.18 -10.53
N TYR A 414 -7.19 13.54 -11.81
CA TYR A 414 -6.09 14.10 -12.59
C TYR A 414 -6.45 15.43 -13.24
N ALA A 415 -5.47 16.31 -13.32
CA ALA A 415 -5.57 17.57 -14.04
C ALA A 415 -4.25 17.92 -14.75
N ASP A 416 -4.34 18.69 -15.83
CA ASP A 416 -3.17 19.34 -16.44
C ASP A 416 -3.11 20.79 -15.96
N ALA A 417 -2.10 21.11 -15.16
CA ALA A 417 -1.85 22.44 -14.62
C ALA A 417 -0.78 23.22 -15.41
N GLY A 418 -0.50 22.83 -16.67
CA GLY A 418 0.52 23.46 -17.52
C GLY A 418 1.93 22.91 -17.35
N GLN A 419 2.09 21.87 -16.53
CA GLN A 419 3.33 21.11 -16.34
C GLN A 419 3.13 19.62 -16.66
N GLY A 420 2.06 19.27 -17.38
CA GLY A 420 1.68 17.90 -17.66
C GLY A 420 0.68 17.35 -16.65
N ILE A 421 0.08 16.21 -17.03
CA ILE A 421 -0.99 15.54 -16.30
C ILE A 421 -0.46 14.94 -15.00
N ARG A 422 -1.11 15.28 -13.90
CA ARG A 422 -0.73 14.88 -12.53
C ARG A 422 -1.97 14.71 -11.66
N LEU A 423 -1.78 14.18 -10.44
CA LEU A 423 -2.85 14.10 -9.46
C LEU A 423 -3.40 15.50 -9.15
N SER A 424 -4.73 15.62 -9.11
CA SER A 424 -5.43 16.81 -8.68
C SER A 424 -5.68 16.73 -7.18
N VAL A 425 -4.98 17.57 -6.42
CA VAL A 425 -5.09 17.64 -4.96
C VAL A 425 -5.97 18.82 -4.59
N HIS A 426 -7.00 18.58 -3.79
CA HIS A 426 -8.00 19.56 -3.38
C HIS A 426 -7.86 19.82 -1.88
N ASP A 427 -7.14 20.88 -1.49
CA ASP A 427 -6.89 21.23 -0.08
C ASP A 427 -6.35 20.06 0.76
N GLY A 428 -5.40 19.32 0.18
CA GLY A 428 -4.81 18.12 0.76
C GLY A 428 -5.59 16.82 0.53
N ASP A 429 -6.72 16.84 -0.18
CA ASP A 429 -7.56 15.65 -0.40
C ASP A 429 -7.48 15.16 -1.86
N LEU A 430 -7.57 13.83 -2.05
CA LEU A 430 -7.86 13.20 -3.34
C LEU A 430 -9.35 12.86 -3.41
N LEU A 431 -10.00 13.24 -4.50
CA LEU A 431 -11.41 12.89 -4.75
C LEU A 431 -11.50 11.47 -5.34
N THR A 432 -12.59 10.77 -5.01
CA THR A 432 -12.78 9.36 -5.39
C THR A 432 -13.97 9.15 -6.34
N GLY A 433 -14.61 10.23 -6.79
CA GLY A 433 -15.86 10.17 -7.56
C GLY A 433 -15.72 9.39 -8.87
N SER A 434 -14.66 9.63 -9.65
CA SER A 434 -14.41 8.88 -10.90
C SER A 434 -14.01 7.42 -10.67
N LEU A 435 -13.60 7.03 -9.45
CA LEU A 435 -13.22 5.65 -9.13
C LEU A 435 -14.42 4.70 -9.08
N HIS A 436 -15.65 5.22 -9.15
CA HIS A 436 -16.88 4.44 -9.26
C HIS A 436 -17.13 3.85 -10.67
N ALA A 437 -16.19 4.01 -11.61
CA ALA A 437 -16.24 3.36 -12.90
C ALA A 437 -16.16 1.82 -12.81
N ALA A 438 -16.54 1.14 -13.89
CA ALA A 438 -16.49 -0.32 -13.97
C ALA A 438 -15.05 -0.86 -13.86
N GLY A 439 -14.91 -2.04 -13.26
CA GLY A 439 -13.60 -2.60 -12.93
C GLY A 439 -13.10 -2.17 -11.55
N PHE A 440 -11.82 -2.39 -11.31
CA PHE A 440 -11.17 -1.99 -10.07
C PHE A 440 -10.69 -0.54 -10.15
N ALA A 441 -11.63 0.40 -10.35
CA ALA A 441 -11.37 1.84 -10.38
C ALA A 441 -10.43 2.34 -11.50
N THR A 442 -10.17 1.52 -12.51
CA THR A 442 -9.18 1.82 -13.56
C THR A 442 -9.76 2.50 -14.79
N SER A 443 -11.00 2.15 -15.20
CA SER A 443 -11.70 2.55 -16.44
C SER A 443 -10.96 2.21 -17.75
N VAL A 444 -9.74 2.70 -17.87
CA VAL A 444 -8.79 2.60 -18.98
C VAL A 444 -7.67 1.62 -18.59
N HIS A 445 -7.07 0.98 -19.59
CA HIS A 445 -5.87 0.16 -19.45
C HIS A 445 -4.68 0.88 -20.11
N PRO A 446 -3.44 0.62 -19.68
CA PRO A 446 -2.24 1.21 -20.29
C PRO A 446 -2.10 0.79 -21.76
N ASP A 447 -1.30 1.54 -22.52
CA ASP A 447 -0.89 1.14 -23.86
C ASP A 447 0.10 -0.03 -23.76
N TRP A 448 -0.43 -1.24 -23.87
CA TRP A 448 0.35 -2.48 -23.80
C TRP A 448 1.47 -2.54 -24.83
N SER A 449 1.35 -1.84 -25.97
CA SER A 449 2.38 -1.84 -27.01
C SER A 449 3.58 -0.95 -26.68
N ALA A 450 3.41 -0.01 -25.75
CA ALA A 450 4.45 0.88 -25.25
C ALA A 450 5.16 0.33 -24.00
N LEU A 451 4.79 -0.86 -23.53
CA LEU A 451 5.40 -1.50 -22.37
C LEU A 451 6.37 -2.61 -22.80
N SER A 452 7.47 -2.74 -22.05
CA SER A 452 8.41 -3.84 -22.25
C SER A 452 7.91 -5.10 -21.55
N PRO A 453 8.20 -6.32 -22.04
CA PRO A 453 7.99 -7.54 -21.26
C PRO A 453 8.73 -7.48 -19.92
N LEU A 454 8.22 -8.21 -18.91
CA LEU A 454 8.91 -8.37 -17.62
C LEU A 454 10.37 -8.82 -17.83
N GLU A 455 11.31 -8.12 -17.19
CA GLU A 455 12.71 -8.51 -17.23
C GLU A 455 12.87 -9.88 -16.55
N GLN A 456 13.67 -10.77 -17.14
CA GLN A 456 13.92 -12.07 -16.54
C GLN A 456 14.77 -11.91 -15.28
N PRO A 457 14.35 -12.45 -14.12
CA PRO A 457 15.12 -12.34 -12.89
C PRO A 457 16.47 -13.03 -13.07
N LYS A 458 17.55 -12.35 -12.68
CA LYS A 458 18.89 -12.92 -12.75
C LYS A 458 19.07 -13.99 -11.68
N SER A 459 19.77 -15.06 -12.03
CA SER A 459 20.16 -16.08 -11.05
C SER A 459 21.16 -15.51 -10.03
N PRO A 460 21.27 -16.11 -8.82
CA PRO A 460 22.28 -15.70 -7.84
C PRO A 460 23.72 -15.70 -8.40
N ARG A 461 24.02 -16.56 -9.39
CA ARG A 461 25.33 -16.62 -10.06
C ARG A 461 25.55 -15.42 -10.98
N GLU A 462 24.51 -14.96 -11.67
CA GLU A 462 24.58 -13.80 -12.58
C GLU A 462 24.69 -12.46 -11.85
N HIS A 463 24.35 -12.41 -10.56
CA HIS A 463 24.62 -11.24 -9.72
C HIS A 463 26.03 -11.17 -9.14
N LEU A 464 26.77 -12.29 -9.16
CA LEU A 464 28.15 -12.38 -8.67
C LEU A 464 29.19 -12.16 -9.77
N ALA A 465 28.75 -12.23 -11.03
CA ALA A 465 29.53 -11.90 -12.22
C ALA A 465 29.35 -10.42 -12.58
#